data_AF-A0A7C3PVF6-F1
#
_entry.id   AF-A0A7C3PVF6-F1
#
_cell.length_a   1.000
_cell.length_b   1.000
_cell.length_c   1.000
_cell.angle_alpha   90.00
_cell.angle_beta   90.00
_cell.angle_gamma   90.00
#
_symmetry.space_group_name_H-M   'P 1'
#
loop_
_entity.id
_entity.type
_entity.pdbx_description
1 polymer ?
#
loop_
_entity_poly.entity_id
_entity_poly.type
_entity_poly.pdbx_seq_one_letter_code
_entity_poly.pdbx_strand_id
1 'polypeptide(L)'
;MAQGNHYTGLFLYRKGDYVQALSYFDRSLAVSQGLEAKGNDSLFYREQESKTLGTMGVLYSDQGNYPLALKYFFMALAIDEKLANDNGITRHLVNIGIIYREQGELKLALEHYVRALQITEKTGNKPLQASTLGNIANVYQSMAINAPEGQEKEKYFSITLEYLTKAMEIDEETGNKRGKGIRLGNIANIYKETGQMEKALLYIQQAIKLFEEIGSRRDLAINHGNTGDLYMRLQKYDLAEQSFKRSLEISYELGIVQLMMEFEKGLSMVYELTGRHSLALEHYKKYISAKDTLFNDERSKEIGRLEASSEFEREKALADAEHRKELELSAEREKRQQVVSYAVAGGLLLVLLFAIFIFNRFRLTQKQKRIIEEQKAIVEAQKGLVEEKQKEILDSIQYAKRIQQSLMPTEKYIHRTLQKFRSR
;
A
#
# COMPACT_ATOMS: atom_id res chain seq x y z
N MET A 1 7.61 -6.10 -9.00
CA MET A 1 7.94 -4.73 -8.56
C MET A 1 7.74 -4.54 -7.05
N ALA A 2 6.56 -4.83 -6.47
CA ALA A 2 6.32 -4.70 -5.02
C ALA A 2 7.37 -5.41 -4.15
N GLN A 3 7.61 -6.71 -4.37
CA GLN A 3 8.66 -7.47 -3.66
C GLN A 3 10.06 -6.85 -3.78
N GLY A 4 10.43 -6.37 -4.98
CA GLY A 4 11.74 -5.74 -5.21
C GLY A 4 11.92 -4.46 -4.38
N ASN A 5 10.88 -3.62 -4.32
CA ASN A 5 10.86 -2.44 -3.47
C ASN A 5 10.98 -2.84 -1.98
N HIS A 6 10.23 -3.84 -1.54
CA HIS A 6 10.32 -4.36 -0.17
C HIS A 6 11.73 -4.83 0.21
N TYR A 7 12.38 -5.63 -0.64
CA TYR A 7 13.74 -6.09 -0.36
C TYR A 7 14.77 -4.96 -0.38
N THR A 8 14.59 -3.96 -1.24
CA THR A 8 15.44 -2.76 -1.25
C THR A 8 15.28 -1.98 0.04
N GLY A 9 14.04 -1.80 0.50
CA GLY A 9 13.75 -1.18 1.80
C GLY A 9 14.39 -1.94 2.96
N LEU A 10 14.30 -3.28 2.99
CA LEU A 10 14.96 -4.11 4.00
C LEU A 10 16.48 -3.97 3.99
N PHE A 11 17.09 -3.86 2.81
CA PHE A 11 18.53 -3.66 2.69
C PHE A 11 18.97 -2.30 3.26
N LEU A 12 18.24 -1.24 2.94
CA LEU A 12 18.47 0.11 3.44
C LEU A 12 18.27 0.19 4.96
N TYR A 13 17.20 -0.42 5.46
CA TYR A 13 16.94 -0.55 6.89
C TYR A 13 18.08 -1.25 7.63
N ARG A 14 18.62 -2.35 7.07
CA ARG A 14 19.80 -3.04 7.65
C ARG A 14 21.07 -2.19 7.64
N LYS A 15 21.18 -1.22 6.73
CA LYS A 15 22.27 -0.23 6.69
C LYS A 15 22.04 0.95 7.62
N GLY A 16 20.86 1.06 8.24
CA GLY A 16 20.47 2.19 9.09
C GLY A 16 19.89 3.38 8.32
N ASP A 17 19.66 3.27 7.01
CA ASP A 17 19.02 4.32 6.20
C ASP A 17 17.50 4.20 6.29
N TYR A 18 16.94 4.72 7.38
CA TYR A 18 15.52 4.57 7.71
C TYR A 18 14.60 5.36 6.77
N VAL A 19 14.99 6.56 6.32
CA VAL A 19 14.19 7.39 5.40
C VAL A 19 14.00 6.67 4.07
N GLN A 20 15.11 6.24 3.46
CA GLN A 20 15.01 5.56 2.18
C GLN A 20 14.31 4.21 2.35
N ALA A 21 14.55 3.49 3.45
CA ALA A 21 13.83 2.25 3.72
C ALA A 21 12.31 2.46 3.72
N LEU A 22 11.81 3.48 4.43
CA LEU A 22 10.39 3.84 4.47
C LEU A 22 9.87 4.23 3.08
N SER A 23 10.62 5.02 2.31
CA SER A 23 10.25 5.37 0.93
C SER A 23 10.06 4.13 0.05
N TYR A 24 10.96 3.15 0.15
CA TYR A 24 10.84 1.90 -0.59
C TYR A 24 9.71 0.99 -0.07
N PHE A 25 9.43 1.00 1.23
CA PHE A 25 8.27 0.29 1.77
C PHE A 25 6.95 0.92 1.29
N ASP A 26 6.83 2.25 1.25
CA ASP A 26 5.65 2.92 0.70
C ASP A 26 5.48 2.66 -0.80
N ARG A 27 6.56 2.63 -1.58
CA ARG A 27 6.51 2.19 -2.98
C ARG A 27 6.08 0.74 -3.12
N SER A 28 6.47 -0.14 -2.18
CA SER A 28 6.01 -1.53 -2.16
C SER A 28 4.50 -1.60 -1.89
N LEU A 29 4.01 -0.85 -0.89
CA LEU A 29 2.59 -0.77 -0.56
C LEU A 29 1.75 -0.23 -1.72
N ALA A 30 2.17 0.88 -2.32
CA ALA A 30 1.46 1.51 -3.44
C ALA A 30 1.32 0.56 -4.63
N VAL A 31 2.35 -0.25 -4.92
CA VAL A 31 2.29 -1.25 -6.00
C VAL A 31 1.34 -2.39 -5.63
N SER A 32 1.39 -2.91 -4.40
CA SER A 32 0.48 -3.97 -3.95
C SER A 32 -0.99 -3.52 -4.00
N GLN A 33 -1.30 -2.36 -3.43
CA GLN A 33 -2.66 -1.80 -3.36
C GLN A 33 -3.18 -1.36 -4.75
N GLY A 34 -2.32 -0.76 -5.57
CA GLY A 34 -2.69 -0.32 -6.91
C GLY A 34 -2.99 -1.47 -7.88
N LEU A 35 -2.45 -2.67 -7.65
CA LEU A 35 -2.77 -3.86 -8.43
C LEU A 35 -4.07 -4.54 -7.97
N GLU A 36 -4.35 -4.54 -6.67
CA GLU A 36 -5.65 -4.96 -6.11
C GLU A 36 -6.79 -4.12 -6.70
N ALA A 37 -6.66 -2.79 -6.68
CA ALA A 37 -7.67 -1.88 -7.21
C ALA A 37 -8.00 -2.07 -8.70
N LYS A 38 -7.09 -2.72 -9.46
CA LYS A 38 -7.29 -3.06 -10.89
C LYS A 38 -7.98 -4.42 -11.09
N GLY A 39 -8.53 -5.01 -10.04
CA GLY A 39 -9.22 -6.31 -10.08
C GLY A 39 -8.28 -7.52 -10.13
N ASN A 40 -6.96 -7.30 -10.00
CA ASN A 40 -5.99 -8.38 -9.81
C ASN A 40 -5.87 -8.67 -8.31
N ASP A 41 -6.99 -9.04 -7.67
CA ASP A 41 -7.09 -9.40 -6.26
C ASP A 41 -6.41 -10.77 -6.00
N SER A 42 -5.10 -10.80 -6.23
CA SER A 42 -4.28 -11.97 -6.00
C SER A 42 -3.90 -12.01 -4.54
N LEU A 43 -4.14 -13.17 -3.91
CA LEU A 43 -3.62 -13.57 -2.60
C LEU A 43 -2.17 -13.07 -2.40
N PHE A 44 -1.34 -13.19 -3.43
CA PHE A 44 0.05 -12.76 -3.44
C PHE A 44 0.26 -11.27 -3.11
N TYR A 45 -0.55 -10.36 -3.65
CA TYR A 45 -0.36 -8.92 -3.43
C TYR A 45 -0.78 -8.51 -2.02
N ARG A 46 -1.85 -9.11 -1.50
CA ARG A 46 -2.33 -8.89 -0.14
C ARG A 46 -1.35 -9.46 0.89
N GLU A 47 -0.77 -10.64 0.64
CA GLU A 47 0.32 -11.17 1.46
C GLU A 47 1.54 -10.25 1.45
N GLN A 48 1.92 -9.72 0.27
CA GLN A 48 3.04 -8.80 0.15
C GLN A 48 2.77 -7.46 0.86
N GLU A 49 1.54 -6.97 0.82
CA GLU A 49 1.11 -5.79 1.58
C GLU A 49 1.26 -6.03 3.08
N SER A 50 0.68 -7.10 3.61
CA SER A 50 0.83 -7.49 5.03
C SER A 50 2.30 -7.58 5.44
N LYS A 51 3.13 -8.26 4.65
CA LYS A 51 4.56 -8.39 4.92
C LYS A 51 5.28 -7.03 4.98
N THR A 52 4.90 -6.11 4.09
CA THR A 52 5.48 -4.77 4.04
C THR A 52 5.05 -3.96 5.27
N LEU A 53 3.76 -3.95 5.60
CA LEU A 53 3.23 -3.29 6.80
C LEU A 53 3.87 -3.83 8.08
N GLY A 54 3.96 -5.16 8.23
CA GLY A 54 4.63 -5.77 9.38
C GLY A 54 6.11 -5.38 9.48
N THR A 55 6.80 -5.22 8.35
CA THR A 55 8.19 -4.76 8.35
C THR A 55 8.32 -3.31 8.75
N MET A 56 7.41 -2.43 8.31
CA MET A 56 7.33 -1.06 8.80
C MET A 56 7.04 -1.02 10.30
N GLY A 57 6.18 -1.90 10.81
CA GLY A 57 5.93 -2.06 12.23
C GLY A 57 7.21 -2.37 13.03
N VAL A 58 8.04 -3.31 12.54
CA VAL A 58 9.35 -3.62 13.14
C VAL A 58 10.27 -2.40 13.08
N LEU A 59 10.32 -1.70 11.95
CA LEU A 59 11.13 -0.49 11.82
C LEU A 59 10.74 0.55 12.87
N TYR A 60 9.45 0.88 13.01
CA TYR A 60 9.00 1.84 14.02
C TYR A 60 9.19 1.34 15.47
N SER A 61 9.10 0.03 15.70
CA SER A 61 9.43 -0.60 16.99
C SER A 61 10.89 -0.33 17.37
N ASP A 62 11.82 -0.58 16.44
CA ASP A 62 13.25 -0.31 16.65
C ASP A 62 13.54 1.16 16.87
N GLN A 63 12.66 2.03 16.35
CA GLN A 63 12.71 3.47 16.55
C GLN A 63 12.19 3.92 17.91
N GLY A 64 11.56 3.03 18.69
CA GLY A 64 10.85 3.36 19.92
C GLY A 64 9.46 3.99 19.69
N ASN A 65 9.03 4.13 18.43
CA ASN A 65 7.71 4.66 18.09
C ASN A 65 6.66 3.55 18.15
N TYR A 66 6.35 3.14 19.39
CA TYR A 66 5.38 2.08 19.67
C TYR A 66 3.96 2.34 19.13
N PRO A 67 3.40 3.56 19.19
CA PRO A 67 2.07 3.82 18.60
C PRO A 67 2.02 3.51 17.10
N LEU A 68 3.04 3.93 16.35
CA LEU A 68 3.07 3.70 14.91
C LEU A 68 3.40 2.24 14.58
N ALA A 69 4.29 1.61 15.37
CA ALA A 69 4.55 0.17 15.27
C ALA A 69 3.27 -0.66 15.41
N LEU A 70 2.49 -0.41 16.48
CA LEU A 70 1.21 -1.07 16.74
C LEU A 70 0.22 -0.84 15.59
N LYS A 71 0.09 0.40 15.10
CA LYS A 71 -0.77 0.73 13.95
C LYS A 71 -0.45 -0.18 12.76
N TYR A 72 0.82 -0.26 12.37
CA TYR A 72 1.24 -1.07 11.22
C TYR A 72 1.07 -2.58 11.46
N PHE A 73 1.37 -3.09 12.66
CA PHE A 73 1.13 -4.49 12.99
C PHE A 73 -0.36 -4.85 12.97
N PHE A 74 -1.24 -4.00 13.48
CA PHE A 74 -2.70 -4.23 13.43
C PHE A 74 -3.25 -4.19 11.99
N MET A 75 -2.74 -3.29 11.14
CA MET A 75 -3.10 -3.28 9.72
C MET A 75 -2.66 -4.58 9.02
N ALA A 76 -1.43 -5.05 9.27
CA ALA A 76 -0.91 -6.29 8.71
C ALA A 76 -1.70 -7.51 9.21
N LEU A 77 -2.00 -7.55 10.51
CA LEU A 77 -2.83 -8.57 11.15
C LEU A 77 -4.22 -8.65 10.51
N ALA A 78 -4.89 -7.53 10.30
CA ALA A 78 -6.22 -7.50 9.69
C ALA A 78 -6.22 -8.02 8.24
N ILE A 79 -5.12 -7.83 7.50
CA ILE A 79 -4.96 -8.42 6.16
C ILE A 79 -4.80 -9.93 6.29
N ASP A 80 -3.86 -10.41 7.10
CA ASP A 80 -3.61 -11.86 7.23
C ASP A 80 -4.80 -12.63 7.82
N GLU A 81 -5.62 -12.00 8.68
CA GLU A 81 -6.90 -12.55 9.15
C GLU A 81 -7.89 -12.76 8.00
N LYS A 82 -8.01 -11.78 7.10
CA LYS A 82 -8.85 -11.91 5.89
C LYS A 82 -8.34 -12.96 4.92
N LEU A 83 -7.03 -13.21 4.90
CA LEU A 83 -6.40 -14.21 4.04
C LEU A 83 -6.35 -15.61 4.68
N ALA A 84 -6.74 -15.74 5.95
CA ALA A 84 -6.50 -16.93 6.76
C ALA A 84 -5.02 -17.39 6.75
N ASN A 85 -4.09 -16.42 6.70
CA ASN A 85 -2.66 -16.67 6.76
C ASN A 85 -2.19 -16.81 8.21
N ASP A 86 -2.39 -18.00 8.78
CA ASP A 86 -2.08 -18.30 10.19
C ASP A 86 -0.63 -17.95 10.60
N ASN A 87 0.34 -18.12 9.70
CA ASN A 87 1.74 -17.76 9.96
C ASN A 87 1.94 -16.24 10.06
N GLY A 88 1.25 -15.47 9.22
CA GLY A 88 1.25 -14.01 9.25
C GLY A 88 0.57 -13.48 10.52
N ILE A 89 -0.65 -13.98 10.80
CA ILE A 89 -1.40 -13.68 12.03
C ILE A 89 -0.53 -13.90 13.27
N THR A 90 0.09 -15.07 13.37
CA THR A 90 0.98 -15.42 14.49
C THR A 90 2.13 -14.43 14.63
N ARG A 91 2.83 -14.11 13.52
CA ARG A 91 3.98 -13.20 13.56
C ARG A 91 3.59 -11.81 14.05
N HIS A 92 2.47 -11.27 13.57
CA HIS A 92 2.03 -9.93 13.98
C HIS A 92 1.54 -9.90 15.42
N LEU A 93 0.82 -10.94 15.89
CA LEU A 93 0.43 -11.09 17.29
C LEU A 93 1.65 -11.14 18.22
N VAL A 94 2.68 -11.91 17.85
CA VAL A 94 3.94 -11.97 18.60
C VAL A 94 4.59 -10.59 18.66
N ASN A 95 4.68 -9.86 17.54
CA ASN A 95 5.27 -8.52 17.54
C ASN A 95 4.47 -7.51 18.37
N ILE A 96 3.13 -7.54 18.31
CA ILE A 96 2.25 -6.72 19.15
C ILE A 96 2.49 -7.03 20.64
N GLY A 97 2.59 -8.32 20.98
CA GLY A 97 2.91 -8.75 22.33
C GLY A 97 4.29 -8.27 22.82
N ILE A 98 5.27 -8.17 21.92
CA ILE A 98 6.59 -7.60 22.24
C ILE A 98 6.44 -6.14 22.63
N ILE A 99 5.73 -5.33 21.83
CA ILE A 99 5.52 -3.90 22.13
C ILE A 99 4.85 -3.71 23.49
N TYR A 100 3.75 -4.43 23.77
CA TYR A 100 3.08 -4.29 25.07
C TYR A 100 3.96 -4.71 26.24
N ARG A 101 4.82 -5.72 26.06
CA ARG A 101 5.78 -6.12 27.09
C ARG A 101 6.81 -5.01 27.36
N GLU A 102 7.36 -4.38 26.31
CA GLU A 102 8.29 -3.25 26.46
C GLU A 102 7.62 -2.04 27.15
N GLN A 103 6.32 -1.85 26.95
CA GLN A 103 5.52 -0.82 27.64
C GLN A 103 5.16 -1.19 29.10
N GLY A 104 5.47 -2.41 29.56
CA GLY A 104 5.09 -2.91 30.88
C GLY A 104 3.65 -3.46 30.96
N GLU A 105 2.91 -3.48 29.86
CA GLU A 105 1.55 -3.99 29.74
C GLU A 105 1.53 -5.52 29.62
N LEU A 106 2.03 -6.20 30.66
CA LEU A 106 2.31 -7.63 30.66
C LEU A 106 1.06 -8.51 30.40
N LYS A 107 -0.13 -8.05 30.83
CA LYS A 107 -1.40 -8.77 30.60
C LYS A 107 -1.79 -8.75 29.12
N LEU A 108 -1.74 -7.57 28.48
CA LEU A 108 -2.02 -7.43 27.05
C LEU A 108 -1.01 -8.21 26.20
N ALA A 109 0.26 -8.19 26.59
CA ALA A 109 1.28 -9.02 25.95
C ALA A 109 0.91 -10.51 25.98
N LEU A 110 0.51 -11.01 27.15
CA LEU A 110 0.11 -12.41 27.32
C LEU A 110 -1.11 -12.78 26.48
N GLU A 111 -2.13 -11.91 26.38
CA GLU A 111 -3.32 -12.14 25.55
C GLU A 111 -2.93 -12.39 24.08
N HIS A 112 -2.07 -11.56 23.51
CA HIS A 112 -1.60 -11.71 22.14
C HIS A 112 -0.73 -12.95 21.94
N TYR A 113 0.18 -13.25 22.88
CA TYR A 113 1.01 -14.45 22.78
C TYR A 113 0.21 -15.75 22.94
N VAL A 114 -0.80 -15.80 23.82
CA VAL A 114 -1.67 -16.97 23.99
C VAL A 114 -2.48 -17.21 22.71
N ARG A 115 -3.01 -16.14 22.10
CA ARG A 115 -3.69 -16.25 20.81
C ARG A 115 -2.75 -16.77 19.72
N ALA A 116 -1.51 -16.27 19.65
CA ALA A 116 -0.49 -16.77 18.72
C ALA A 116 -0.15 -18.24 18.97
N LEU A 117 -0.03 -18.64 20.24
CA LEU A 117 0.29 -20.01 20.64
C LEU A 117 -0.79 -20.99 20.16
N GLN A 118 -2.07 -20.68 20.39
CA GLN A 118 -3.20 -21.49 19.95
C GLN A 118 -3.18 -21.74 18.43
N ILE A 119 -2.81 -20.71 17.64
CA ILE A 119 -2.69 -20.84 16.18
C ILE A 119 -1.52 -21.76 15.82
N THR A 120 -0.36 -21.59 16.46
CA THR A 120 0.81 -22.44 16.19
C THR A 120 0.59 -23.90 16.59
N GLU A 121 -0.16 -24.15 17.67
CA GLU A 121 -0.55 -25.50 18.10
C GLU A 121 -1.49 -26.15 17.08
N LYS A 122 -2.47 -25.39 16.56
CA LYS A 122 -3.41 -25.86 15.54
C LYS A 122 -2.71 -26.15 14.20
N THR A 123 -1.77 -25.30 13.80
CA THR A 123 -1.08 -25.40 12.50
C THR A 123 0.14 -26.33 12.53
N GLY A 124 0.64 -26.67 13.71
CA GLY A 124 1.88 -27.43 13.87
C GLY A 124 3.13 -26.64 13.47
N ASN A 125 3.08 -25.30 13.42
CA ASN A 125 4.26 -24.48 13.12
C ASN A 125 5.21 -24.43 14.33
N LYS A 126 6.04 -25.47 14.44
CA LYS A 126 6.98 -25.69 15.54
C LYS A 126 7.95 -24.51 15.79
N PRO A 127 8.61 -23.92 14.76
CA PRO A 127 9.49 -22.77 15.01
C PRO A 127 8.77 -21.55 15.61
N LEU A 128 7.58 -21.19 15.11
CA LEU A 128 6.80 -20.09 15.68
C LEU A 128 6.27 -20.44 17.07
N GLN A 129 5.89 -21.69 17.30
CA GLN A 129 5.46 -22.18 18.61
C GLN A 129 6.58 -22.00 19.66
N ALA A 130 7.79 -22.48 19.37
CA ALA A 130 8.94 -22.34 20.27
C ALA A 130 9.30 -20.88 20.56
N SER A 131 9.22 -20.01 19.53
CA SER A 131 9.42 -18.56 19.71
C SER A 131 8.35 -17.95 20.62
N THR A 132 7.08 -18.32 20.42
CA THR A 132 5.94 -17.78 21.18
C THR A 132 5.97 -18.22 22.64
N LEU A 133 6.25 -19.50 22.90
CA LEU A 133 6.44 -20.04 24.25
C LEU A 133 7.57 -19.32 25.00
N GLY A 134 8.70 -19.06 24.31
CA GLY A 134 9.81 -18.29 24.88
C GLY A 134 9.41 -16.87 25.27
N ASN A 135 8.57 -16.20 24.48
CA ASN A 135 8.07 -14.87 24.80
C ASN A 135 7.06 -14.87 25.96
N ILE A 136 6.20 -15.89 26.06
CA ILE A 136 5.33 -16.09 27.23
C ILE A 136 6.18 -16.28 28.49
N ALA A 137 7.24 -17.09 28.42
CA ALA A 137 8.16 -17.25 29.54
C ALA A 137 8.79 -15.92 29.97
N ASN A 138 9.22 -15.08 29.03
CA ASN A 138 9.77 -13.76 29.34
C ASN A 138 8.75 -12.84 30.05
N VAL A 139 7.46 -12.94 29.72
CA VAL A 139 6.39 -12.21 30.41
C VAL A 139 6.26 -12.68 31.86
N TYR A 140 6.18 -13.99 32.10
CA TYR A 140 6.11 -14.53 33.46
C TYR A 140 7.38 -14.25 34.27
N GLN A 141 8.56 -14.26 33.65
CA GLN A 141 9.80 -13.84 34.30
C GLN A 141 9.72 -12.38 34.75
N SER A 142 9.18 -11.49 33.90
CA SER A 142 8.99 -10.08 34.23
C SER A 142 8.00 -9.90 35.37
N MET A 143 6.92 -10.70 35.40
CA MET A 143 5.99 -10.73 36.54
C MET A 143 6.68 -11.22 37.82
N ALA A 144 7.55 -12.23 37.75
CA ALA A 144 8.29 -12.74 38.90
C ALA A 144 9.27 -11.72 39.49
N ILE A 145 9.99 -10.99 38.64
CA ILE A 145 10.96 -9.97 39.06
C ILE A 145 10.26 -8.80 39.77
N ASN A 146 9.04 -8.45 39.33
CA ASN A 146 8.25 -7.35 39.89
C ASN A 146 7.34 -7.79 41.06
N ALA A 147 7.17 -9.08 41.29
CA ALA A 147 6.37 -9.61 42.39
C ALA A 147 7.12 -9.53 43.73
N PRO A 148 6.42 -9.33 44.85
CA PRO A 148 7.02 -9.44 46.18
C PRO A 148 7.52 -10.87 46.42
N GLU A 149 8.51 -11.01 47.32
CA GLU A 149 8.98 -12.33 47.74
C GLU A 149 7.84 -13.18 48.30
N GLY A 150 7.82 -14.47 47.93
CA GLY A 150 6.82 -15.43 48.38
C GLY A 150 6.25 -16.31 47.27
N GLN A 151 5.14 -16.97 47.58
CA GLN A 151 4.54 -18.03 46.75
C GLN A 151 4.17 -17.56 45.33
N GLU A 152 3.78 -16.30 45.16
CA GLU A 152 3.41 -15.76 43.85
C GLU A 152 4.63 -15.65 42.92
N LYS A 153 5.75 -15.12 43.43
CA LYS A 153 7.01 -15.03 42.70
C LYS A 153 7.54 -16.42 42.33
N GLU A 154 7.51 -17.36 43.27
CA GLU A 154 7.89 -18.76 43.02
C GLU A 154 7.02 -19.42 41.94
N LYS A 155 5.70 -19.17 41.98
CA LYS A 155 4.77 -19.64 40.95
C LYS A 155 5.12 -19.09 39.57
N TYR A 156 5.42 -17.80 39.45
CA TYR A 156 5.80 -17.21 38.16
C TYR A 156 7.13 -17.77 37.64
N PHE A 157 8.12 -18.01 38.50
CA PHE A 157 9.34 -18.70 38.09
C PHE A 157 9.09 -20.15 37.65
N SER A 158 8.22 -20.88 38.34
CA SER A 158 7.83 -22.24 37.95
C SER A 158 7.16 -22.26 36.58
N ILE A 159 6.22 -21.36 36.33
CA ILE A 159 5.56 -21.21 35.01
C ILE A 159 6.59 -20.83 33.93
N THR A 160 7.53 -19.93 34.25
CA THR A 160 8.60 -19.54 33.32
C THR A 160 9.43 -20.74 32.89
N LEU A 161 9.85 -21.59 33.84
CA LEU A 161 10.61 -22.81 33.57
C LEU A 161 9.82 -23.81 32.71
N GLU A 162 8.52 -23.96 32.96
CA GLU A 162 7.65 -24.83 32.16
C GLU A 162 7.63 -24.39 30.68
N TYR A 163 7.37 -23.11 30.42
CA TYR A 163 7.33 -22.57 29.06
C TYR A 163 8.70 -22.61 28.36
N LEU A 164 9.79 -22.32 29.07
CA LEU A 164 11.14 -22.44 28.52
C LEU A 164 11.49 -23.89 28.17
N THR A 165 11.07 -24.85 29.01
CA THR A 165 11.32 -26.28 28.78
C THR A 165 10.57 -26.76 27.53
N LYS A 166 9.28 -26.44 27.42
CA LYS A 166 8.48 -26.75 26.22
C LYS A 166 9.07 -26.13 24.95
N ALA A 167 9.52 -24.88 25.01
CA ALA A 167 10.18 -24.24 23.88
C ALA A 167 11.49 -24.93 23.51
N MET A 168 12.28 -25.32 24.50
CA MET A 168 13.56 -26.00 24.34
C MET A 168 13.39 -27.41 23.74
N GLU A 169 12.37 -28.15 24.14
CA GLU A 169 12.02 -29.45 23.56
C GLU A 169 11.69 -29.31 22.08
N ILE A 170 10.90 -28.30 21.70
CA ILE A 170 10.61 -28.03 20.28
C ILE A 170 11.86 -27.60 19.52
N ASP A 171 12.72 -26.77 20.11
CA ASP A 171 14.00 -26.37 19.51
C ASP A 171 14.91 -27.60 19.30
N GLU A 172 14.89 -28.59 20.20
CA GLU A 172 15.58 -29.86 20.02
C GLU A 172 14.97 -30.69 18.90
N GLU A 173 13.64 -30.88 18.90
CA GLU A 173 12.90 -31.63 17.87
C GLU A 173 13.16 -31.09 16.46
N THR A 174 13.29 -29.76 16.33
CA THR A 174 13.48 -29.06 15.05
C THR A 174 14.95 -28.88 14.67
N GLY A 175 15.90 -29.28 15.53
CA GLY A 175 17.33 -29.07 15.31
C GLY A 175 17.77 -27.59 15.43
N ASN A 176 16.95 -26.72 16.03
CA ASN A 176 17.27 -25.33 16.28
C ASN A 176 18.24 -25.16 17.47
N LYS A 177 19.52 -25.50 17.24
CA LYS A 177 20.59 -25.40 18.24
C LYS A 177 20.68 -24.00 18.87
N ARG A 178 20.54 -22.94 18.07
CA ARG A 178 20.60 -21.57 18.59
C ARG A 178 19.44 -21.28 19.55
N GLY A 179 18.22 -21.68 19.19
CA GLY A 179 17.04 -21.55 20.05
C GLY A 179 17.23 -22.26 21.38
N LYS A 180 17.63 -23.54 21.33
CA LYS A 180 17.95 -24.33 22.53
C LYS A 180 18.98 -23.65 23.43
N GLY A 181 20.07 -23.13 22.86
CA GLY A 181 21.09 -22.40 23.61
C GLY A 181 20.54 -21.18 24.34
N ILE A 182 19.65 -20.42 23.69
CA ILE A 182 18.97 -19.28 24.30
C ILE A 182 18.07 -19.74 25.46
N ARG A 183 17.31 -20.83 25.29
CA ARG A 183 16.47 -21.38 26.37
C ARG A 183 17.29 -21.81 27.58
N LEU A 184 18.41 -22.50 27.36
CA LEU A 184 19.34 -22.91 28.41
C LEU A 184 19.87 -21.71 29.21
N GLY A 185 20.29 -20.64 28.52
CA GLY A 185 20.73 -19.40 29.17
C GLY A 185 19.61 -18.73 30.00
N ASN A 186 18.38 -18.71 29.49
CA ASN A 186 17.24 -18.17 30.23
C ASN A 186 16.90 -19.03 31.46
N ILE A 187 16.92 -20.36 31.34
CA ILE A 187 16.72 -21.29 32.46
C ILE A 187 17.79 -21.07 33.53
N ALA A 188 19.05 -20.88 33.13
CA ALA A 188 20.13 -20.59 34.06
C ALA A 188 19.88 -19.27 34.83
N ASN A 189 19.37 -18.24 34.16
CA ASN A 189 18.98 -16.99 34.82
C ASN A 189 17.88 -17.21 35.86
N ILE A 190 16.87 -18.07 35.61
CA ILE A 190 15.85 -18.40 36.61
C ILE A 190 16.47 -19.12 37.82
N TYR A 191 17.39 -20.06 37.59
CA TYR A 191 18.09 -20.73 38.69
C TYR A 191 18.98 -19.77 39.47
N LYS A 192 19.61 -18.79 38.81
CA LYS A 192 20.37 -17.72 39.47
C LYS A 192 19.48 -16.87 40.39
N GLU A 193 18.31 -16.44 39.91
CA GLU A 193 17.39 -15.61 40.71
C GLU A 193 16.72 -16.39 41.84
N THR A 194 16.57 -17.71 41.71
CA THR A 194 16.04 -18.58 42.78
C THR A 194 17.12 -19.14 43.70
N GLY A 195 18.37 -18.67 43.60
CA GLY A 195 19.47 -19.05 44.49
C GLY A 195 20.11 -20.41 44.20
N GLN A 196 19.68 -21.14 43.17
CA GLN A 196 20.19 -22.47 42.80
C GLN A 196 21.41 -22.35 41.89
N MET A 197 22.52 -21.85 42.45
CA MET A 197 23.70 -21.43 41.68
C MET A 197 24.38 -22.57 40.90
N GLU A 198 24.42 -23.79 41.45
CA GLU A 198 25.02 -24.96 40.78
C GLU A 198 24.23 -25.35 39.54
N LYS A 199 22.89 -25.29 39.61
CA LYS A 199 22.03 -25.53 38.44
C LYS A 199 22.22 -24.44 37.40
N ALA A 200 22.28 -23.17 37.83
CA ALA A 200 22.53 -22.06 36.92
C ALA A 200 23.85 -22.26 36.14
N LEU A 201 24.93 -22.65 36.83
CA LEU A 201 26.23 -22.93 36.20
C LEU A 201 26.12 -24.07 35.18
N LEU A 202 25.45 -25.17 35.54
CA LEU A 202 25.25 -26.32 34.65
C LEU A 202 24.55 -25.91 33.35
N TYR A 203 23.45 -25.17 33.43
CA TYR A 203 22.69 -24.74 32.26
C TYR A 203 23.45 -23.72 31.39
N ILE A 204 24.17 -22.77 32.00
CA ILE A 204 25.05 -21.85 31.26
C ILE A 204 26.17 -22.60 30.53
N GLN A 205 26.79 -23.60 31.16
CA GLN A 205 27.84 -24.40 30.50
C GLN A 205 27.31 -25.18 29.30
N GLN A 206 26.10 -25.74 29.41
CA GLN A 206 25.43 -26.38 28.27
C GLN A 206 25.15 -25.39 27.14
N ALA A 207 24.71 -24.17 27.47
CA ALA A 207 24.48 -23.10 26.49
C ALA A 207 25.79 -22.70 25.78
N ILE A 208 26.88 -22.47 26.54
CA ILE A 208 28.20 -22.12 25.99
C ILE A 208 28.67 -23.20 25.01
N LYS A 209 28.67 -24.47 25.41
CA LYS A 209 29.08 -25.58 24.53
C LYS A 209 28.30 -25.57 23.22
N LEU A 210 26.99 -25.35 23.29
CA LEU A 210 26.15 -25.31 22.10
C LEU A 210 26.45 -24.10 21.20
N PHE A 211 26.74 -22.93 21.79
CA PHE A 211 27.14 -21.74 21.04
C PHE A 211 28.54 -21.86 20.43
N GLU A 212 29.46 -22.59 21.08
CA GLU A 212 30.76 -22.96 20.50
C GLU A 212 30.56 -23.87 19.28
N GLU A 213 29.73 -24.90 19.40
CA GLU A 213 29.43 -25.83 18.29
C GLU A 213 28.88 -25.11 17.04
N ILE A 214 28.05 -24.09 17.21
CA ILE A 214 27.46 -23.34 16.07
C ILE A 214 28.25 -22.08 15.71
N GLY A 215 29.37 -21.78 16.40
CA GLY A 215 30.19 -20.60 16.14
C GLY A 215 29.52 -19.26 16.45
N SER A 216 28.53 -19.20 17.35
CA SER A 216 27.83 -17.95 17.68
C SER A 216 28.63 -17.09 18.64
N ARG A 217 29.58 -16.30 18.11
CA ARG A 217 30.46 -15.40 18.88
C ARG A 217 29.67 -14.47 19.81
N ARG A 218 28.60 -13.84 19.32
CA ARG A 218 27.77 -12.91 20.12
C ARG A 218 27.13 -13.62 21.31
N ASP A 219 26.55 -14.80 21.08
CA ASP A 219 25.86 -15.53 22.14
C ASP A 219 26.87 -16.10 23.17
N LEU A 220 28.11 -16.41 22.74
CA LEU A 220 29.21 -16.76 23.65
C LEU A 220 29.60 -15.61 24.58
N ALA A 221 29.74 -14.39 24.05
CA ALA A 221 30.03 -13.21 24.88
C ALA A 221 28.98 -13.08 26.00
N ILE A 222 27.70 -13.08 25.63
CA ILE A 222 26.59 -12.97 26.59
C ILE A 222 26.68 -14.04 27.68
N ASN A 223 26.93 -15.31 27.32
CA ASN A 223 26.98 -16.38 28.31
C ASN A 223 28.25 -16.37 29.16
N HIS A 224 29.40 -15.91 28.64
CA HIS A 224 30.59 -15.66 29.47
C HIS A 224 30.34 -14.53 30.46
N GLY A 225 29.65 -13.46 30.04
CA GLY A 225 29.19 -12.40 30.93
C GLY A 225 28.29 -12.90 32.06
N ASN A 226 27.25 -13.68 31.71
CA ASN A 226 26.36 -14.31 32.68
C ASN A 226 27.10 -15.26 33.64
N THR A 227 28.14 -15.95 33.15
CA THR A 227 29.04 -16.76 33.98
C THR A 227 29.79 -15.88 34.98
N GLY A 228 30.26 -14.71 34.54
CA GLY A 228 30.90 -13.69 35.39
C GLY A 228 30.01 -13.24 36.55
N ASP A 229 28.77 -12.86 36.24
CA ASP A 229 27.76 -12.48 37.23
C ASP A 229 27.50 -13.61 38.25
N LEU A 230 27.43 -14.85 37.77
CA LEU A 230 27.18 -16.01 38.61
C LEU A 230 28.36 -16.29 39.55
N TYR A 231 29.59 -16.18 39.05
CA TYR A 231 30.78 -16.30 39.88
C TYR A 231 30.93 -15.15 40.88
N MET A 232 30.50 -13.93 40.53
CA MET A 232 30.42 -12.83 41.48
C MET A 232 29.49 -13.14 42.65
N ARG A 233 28.27 -13.65 42.38
CA ARG A 233 27.32 -14.05 43.43
C ARG A 233 27.86 -15.18 44.32
N LEU A 234 28.65 -16.08 43.73
CA LEU A 234 29.37 -17.14 44.44
C LEU A 234 30.65 -16.67 45.14
N GLN A 235 30.99 -15.38 45.07
CA GLN A 235 32.22 -14.79 45.61
C GLN A 235 33.52 -15.42 45.04
N LYS A 236 33.45 -16.03 43.85
CA LYS A 236 34.60 -16.58 43.12
C LYS A 236 35.17 -15.53 42.18
N TYR A 237 35.72 -14.46 42.76
CA TYR A 237 36.07 -13.25 42.01
C TYR A 237 37.10 -13.47 40.90
N ASP A 238 38.08 -14.37 41.09
CA ASP A 238 39.06 -14.68 40.04
C ASP A 238 38.42 -15.30 38.79
N LEU A 239 37.44 -16.19 38.99
CA LEU A 239 36.69 -16.80 37.88
C LEU A 239 35.71 -15.81 37.24
N ALA A 240 35.13 -14.92 38.04
CA ALA A 240 34.29 -13.84 37.54
C ALA A 240 35.09 -12.91 36.61
N GLU A 241 36.29 -12.50 37.06
CA GLU A 241 37.20 -11.66 36.29
C GLU A 241 37.56 -12.29 34.94
N GLN A 242 37.94 -13.58 34.94
CA GLN A 242 38.25 -14.32 33.70
C GLN A 242 37.06 -14.36 32.74
N SER A 243 35.86 -14.61 33.28
CA SER A 243 34.64 -14.70 32.49
C SER A 243 34.25 -13.36 31.86
N PHE A 244 34.33 -12.26 32.61
CA PHE A 244 34.10 -10.92 32.06
C PHE A 244 35.17 -10.51 31.05
N LYS A 245 36.45 -10.83 31.29
CA LYS A 245 37.53 -10.57 30.32
C LYS A 245 37.28 -11.30 29.00
N ARG A 246 36.88 -12.57 29.05
CA ARG A 246 36.52 -13.33 27.85
C ARG A 246 35.33 -12.72 27.12
N SER A 247 34.32 -12.27 27.86
CA SER A 247 33.18 -11.59 27.28
C SER A 247 33.54 -10.27 26.61
N LEU A 248 34.38 -9.46 27.26
CA LEU A 248 34.85 -8.18 26.74
C LEU A 248 35.71 -8.35 25.49
N GLU A 249 36.61 -9.34 25.46
CA GLU A 249 37.42 -9.66 24.28
C GLU A 249 36.54 -9.85 23.04
N ILE A 250 35.49 -10.68 23.16
CA ILE A 250 34.54 -10.92 22.08
C ILE A 250 33.71 -9.66 21.77
N SER A 251 33.30 -8.93 22.80
CA SER A 251 32.49 -7.71 22.63
C SER A 251 33.24 -6.63 21.84
N TYR A 252 34.53 -6.42 22.15
CA TYR A 252 35.42 -5.52 21.42
C TYR A 252 35.67 -5.99 19.98
N GLU A 253 35.90 -7.28 19.75
CA GLU A 253 36.03 -7.83 18.39
C GLU A 253 34.79 -7.57 17.53
N LEU A 254 33.61 -7.75 18.11
CA LEU A 254 32.34 -7.56 17.40
C LEU A 254 31.88 -6.10 17.32
N GLY A 255 32.54 -5.18 18.04
CA GLY A 255 32.13 -3.78 18.10
C GLY A 255 30.77 -3.55 18.79
N ILE A 256 30.32 -4.46 19.67
CA ILE A 256 28.99 -4.36 20.30
C ILE A 256 29.09 -3.54 21.59
N VAL A 257 28.88 -2.23 21.47
CA VAL A 257 29.00 -1.26 22.58
C VAL A 257 28.11 -1.60 23.78
N GLN A 258 26.91 -2.15 23.55
CA GLN A 258 26.02 -2.59 24.64
C GLN A 258 26.70 -3.64 25.53
N LEU A 259 27.32 -4.65 24.94
CA LEU A 259 28.00 -5.70 25.68
C LEU A 259 29.27 -5.17 26.35
N MET A 260 30.01 -4.27 25.69
CA MET A 260 31.13 -3.57 26.33
C MET A 260 30.67 -2.84 27.58
N MET A 261 29.61 -2.04 27.50
CA MET A 261 29.04 -1.33 28.64
C MET A 261 28.72 -2.29 29.80
N GLU A 262 27.96 -3.35 29.54
CA GLU A 262 27.54 -4.32 30.56
C GLU A 262 28.74 -4.98 31.25
N PHE A 263 29.73 -5.46 30.48
CA PHE A 263 30.83 -6.24 31.04
C PHE A 263 31.99 -5.40 31.59
N GLU A 264 32.16 -4.16 31.12
CA GLU A 264 33.05 -3.19 31.78
C GLU A 264 32.52 -2.84 33.18
N LYS A 265 31.20 -2.73 33.34
CA LYS A 265 30.56 -2.55 34.65
C LYS A 265 30.78 -3.76 35.55
N GLY A 266 30.55 -4.97 35.05
CA GLY A 266 30.77 -6.20 35.81
C GLY A 266 32.22 -6.32 36.30
N LEU A 267 33.18 -6.07 35.42
CA LEU A 267 34.60 -6.12 35.75
C LEU A 267 35.03 -5.03 36.74
N SER A 268 34.47 -3.82 36.62
CA SER A 268 34.64 -2.75 37.62
C SER A 268 34.17 -3.19 39.02
N MET A 269 32.99 -3.84 39.10
CA MET A 269 32.46 -4.34 40.37
C MET A 269 33.32 -5.45 40.98
N VAL A 270 33.86 -6.37 40.16
CA VAL A 270 34.82 -7.38 40.63
C VAL A 270 36.06 -6.75 41.24
N TYR A 271 36.62 -5.72 40.59
CA TYR A 271 37.80 -5.04 41.12
C TYR A 271 37.50 -4.27 42.41
N GLU A 272 36.34 -3.65 42.51
CA GLU A 272 35.92 -2.98 43.75
C GLU A 272 35.79 -3.97 44.91
N LEU A 273 35.11 -5.09 44.70
CA LEU A 273 34.93 -6.15 45.71
C LEU A 273 36.25 -6.82 46.13
N THR A 274 37.28 -6.73 45.29
CA THR A 274 38.63 -7.27 45.58
C THR A 274 39.63 -6.21 46.05
N GLY A 275 39.18 -4.97 46.31
CA GLY A 275 40.03 -3.87 46.80
C GLY A 275 40.98 -3.27 45.76
N ARG A 276 40.82 -3.61 44.48
CA ARG A 276 41.66 -3.14 43.36
C ARG A 276 41.08 -1.84 42.78
N HIS A 277 40.98 -0.81 43.61
CA HIS A 277 40.26 0.43 43.30
C HIS A 277 40.74 1.16 42.03
N SER A 278 42.04 1.16 41.73
CA SER A 278 42.56 1.78 40.50
C SER A 278 42.01 1.12 39.24
N LEU A 279 41.95 -0.22 39.22
CA LEU A 279 41.36 -0.99 38.12
C LEU A 279 39.84 -0.82 38.10
N ALA A 280 39.19 -0.83 39.27
CA ALA A 280 37.75 -0.58 39.37
C ALA A 280 37.37 0.75 38.72
N LEU A 281 38.11 1.82 39.00
CA LEU A 281 37.92 3.14 38.41
C LEU A 281 38.20 3.16 36.91
N GLU A 282 39.24 2.48 36.43
CA GLU A 282 39.55 2.38 35.00
C GLU A 282 38.39 1.76 34.22
N HIS A 283 37.92 0.60 34.68
CA HIS A 283 36.81 -0.12 34.04
C HIS A 283 35.48 0.62 34.20
N TYR A 284 35.28 1.31 35.33
CA TYR A 284 34.11 2.17 35.50
C TYR A 284 34.09 3.32 34.48
N LYS A 285 35.24 3.95 34.19
CA LYS A 285 35.35 4.98 33.15
C LYS A 285 35.02 4.43 31.76
N LYS A 286 35.45 3.21 31.44
CA LYS A 286 35.08 2.53 30.18
C LYS A 286 33.59 2.26 30.11
N TYR A 287 32.98 1.79 31.21
CA TYR A 287 31.52 1.66 31.33
C TYR A 287 30.80 2.98 31.06
N ILE A 288 31.24 4.08 31.69
CA ILE A 288 30.65 5.41 31.46
C ILE A 288 30.83 5.84 29.99
N SER A 289 32.02 5.68 29.41
CA SER A 289 32.25 6.00 28.00
C SER A 289 31.37 5.20 27.05
N ALA A 290 31.18 3.89 27.30
CA ALA A 290 30.31 3.04 26.50
C ALA A 290 28.83 3.41 26.68
N LYS A 291 28.41 3.72 27.92
CA LYS A 291 27.07 4.20 28.24
C LYS A 291 26.77 5.53 27.56
N ASP A 292 27.70 6.49 27.60
CA ASP A 292 27.55 7.80 26.96
C ASP A 292 27.52 7.65 25.43
N THR A 293 28.30 6.72 24.88
CA THR A 293 28.24 6.36 23.45
C THR A 293 26.86 5.82 23.09
N LEU A 294 26.30 4.89 23.88
CA LEU A 294 24.96 4.35 23.64
C LEU A 294 23.88 5.42 23.78
N PHE A 295 23.94 6.26 24.81
CA PHE A 295 22.97 7.32 25.02
C PHE A 295 23.03 8.37 23.90
N ASN A 296 24.24 8.76 23.48
CA ASN A 296 24.40 9.70 22.38
C ASN A 296 23.98 9.09 21.04
N ASP A 297 24.29 7.82 20.80
CA ASP A 297 23.86 7.08 19.61
C ASP A 297 22.33 6.91 19.59
N GLU A 298 21.72 6.55 20.72
CA GLU A 298 20.27 6.43 20.88
C GLU A 298 19.58 7.78 20.67
N ARG A 299 20.07 8.86 21.29
CA ARG A 299 19.53 10.20 21.11
C ARG A 299 19.73 10.74 19.68
N SER A 300 20.89 10.50 19.09
CA SER A 300 21.17 10.91 17.71
C SER A 300 20.31 10.13 16.72
N LYS A 301 20.14 8.82 16.97
CA LYS A 301 19.20 7.99 16.22
C LYS A 301 17.78 8.48 16.45
N GLU A 302 17.35 8.78 17.66
CA GLU A 302 16.01 9.30 17.96
C GLU A 302 15.74 10.61 17.21
N ILE A 303 16.64 11.59 17.28
CA ILE A 303 16.53 12.84 16.52
C ILE A 303 16.47 12.54 15.03
N GLY A 304 17.41 11.75 14.50
CA GLY A 304 17.43 11.37 13.09
C GLY A 304 16.18 10.60 12.67
N ARG A 305 15.59 9.79 13.55
CA ARG A 305 14.34 9.04 13.33
C ARG A 305 13.13 9.96 13.32
N LEU A 306 13.08 10.94 14.23
CA LEU A 306 12.02 11.95 14.29
C LEU A 306 12.08 12.88 13.08
N GLU A 307 13.27 13.36 12.72
CA GLU A 307 13.50 14.15 11.51
C GLU A 307 13.13 13.35 10.27
N ALA A 308 13.61 12.11 10.15
CA ALA A 308 13.26 11.19 9.07
C ALA A 308 11.75 10.96 8.96
N SER A 309 11.08 10.67 10.08
CA SER A 309 9.64 10.43 10.11
C SER A 309 8.87 11.70 9.75
N SER A 310 9.29 12.85 10.26
CA SER A 310 8.65 14.14 9.96
C SER A 310 8.85 14.57 8.51
N GLU A 311 10.06 14.39 7.97
CA GLU A 311 10.38 14.64 6.57
C GLU A 311 9.59 13.71 5.66
N PHE A 312 9.54 12.43 5.97
CA PHE A 312 8.75 11.45 5.24
C PHE A 312 7.25 11.76 5.28
N GLU A 313 6.69 12.09 6.44
CA GLU A 313 5.28 12.50 6.57
C GLU A 313 5.00 13.76 5.76
N ARG A 314 5.92 14.72 5.76
CA ARG A 314 5.83 15.94 4.95
C ARG A 314 5.89 15.62 3.45
N GLU A 315 6.85 14.82 3.00
CA GLU A 315 6.97 14.40 1.59
C GLU A 315 5.70 13.67 1.14
N LYS A 316 5.19 12.78 1.97
CA LYS A 316 3.95 12.06 1.70
C LYS A 316 2.74 12.99 1.62
N ALA A 317 2.60 13.93 2.55
CA ALA A 317 1.52 14.91 2.51
C ALA A 317 1.59 15.80 1.27
N LEU A 318 2.79 16.18 0.82
CA LEU A 318 3.00 16.92 -0.42
C LEU A 318 2.61 16.07 -1.64
N ALA A 319 3.06 14.82 -1.72
CA ALA A 319 2.72 13.91 -2.80
C ALA A 319 1.20 13.64 -2.86
N ASP A 320 0.54 13.42 -1.72
CA ASP A 320 -0.91 13.25 -1.63
C ASP A 320 -1.66 14.51 -2.08
N ALA A 321 -1.15 15.70 -1.74
CA ALA A 321 -1.74 16.97 -2.18
C ALA A 321 -1.55 17.21 -3.69
N GLU A 322 -0.39 16.88 -4.25
CA GLU A 322 -0.13 16.93 -5.69
C GLU A 322 -1.04 15.97 -6.45
N HIS A 323 -1.16 14.73 -5.97
CA HIS A 323 -2.02 13.73 -6.58
C HIS A 323 -3.50 14.16 -6.55
N ARG A 324 -3.98 14.73 -5.43
CA ARG A 324 -5.34 15.30 -5.37
C ARG A 324 -5.56 16.42 -6.38
N LYS A 325 -4.59 17.32 -6.56
CA LYS A 325 -4.67 18.38 -7.58
C LYS A 325 -4.74 17.80 -8.99
N GLU A 326 -3.96 16.75 -9.29
CA GLU A 326 -4.02 16.08 -10.58
C GLU A 326 -5.39 15.44 -10.84
N LEU A 327 -5.98 14.80 -9.83
CA LEU A 327 -7.33 14.24 -9.93
C LEU A 327 -8.38 15.34 -10.20
N GLU A 328 -8.32 16.46 -9.49
CA GLU A 328 -9.20 17.61 -9.71
C GLU A 328 -9.05 18.19 -11.13
N LEU A 329 -7.82 18.40 -11.59
CA LEU A 329 -7.51 18.85 -12.95
C LEU A 329 -8.03 17.87 -14.01
N SER A 330 -7.89 16.57 -13.77
CA SER A 330 -8.37 15.53 -14.69
C SER A 330 -9.90 15.54 -14.80
N ALA A 331 -10.61 15.67 -13.66
CA ALA A 331 -12.06 15.80 -13.62
C ALA A 331 -12.56 17.08 -14.32
N GLU A 332 -11.84 18.20 -14.17
CA GLU A 332 -12.16 19.45 -14.87
C GLU A 332 -11.95 19.33 -16.38
N ARG A 333 -10.87 18.67 -16.82
CA ARG A 333 -10.62 18.35 -18.23
C ARG A 333 -11.73 17.49 -18.81
N GLU A 334 -12.18 16.45 -18.09
CA GLU A 334 -13.30 15.62 -18.54
C GLU A 334 -14.59 16.42 -18.70
N LYS A 335 -14.96 17.26 -17.72
CA LYS A 335 -16.14 18.14 -17.83
C LYS A 335 -16.03 19.06 -19.04
N ARG A 336 -14.87 19.68 -19.26
CA ARG A 336 -14.63 20.55 -20.42
C ARG A 336 -14.77 19.78 -21.73
N GLN A 337 -14.24 18.56 -21.79
CA GLN A 337 -14.33 17.72 -22.97
C GLN A 337 -15.76 17.25 -23.24
N GLN A 338 -16.56 16.98 -22.22
CA GLN A 338 -18.00 16.71 -22.36
C GLN A 338 -18.74 17.92 -22.95
N VAL A 339 -18.50 19.14 -22.45
CA VAL A 339 -19.11 20.36 -22.98
C VAL A 339 -18.75 20.56 -24.46
N VAL A 340 -17.47 20.38 -24.83
CA VAL A 340 -17.04 20.45 -26.23
C VAL A 340 -17.74 19.38 -27.07
N SER A 341 -17.84 18.14 -26.55
CA SER A 341 -18.49 17.03 -27.26
C SER A 341 -19.97 17.30 -27.50
N TYR A 342 -20.69 17.86 -26.52
CA TYR A 342 -22.08 18.27 -26.68
C TYR A 342 -22.24 19.43 -27.65
N ALA A 343 -21.34 20.42 -27.64
CA ALA A 343 -21.36 21.52 -28.60
C ALA A 343 -21.16 21.02 -30.04
N VAL A 344 -20.22 20.09 -30.26
CA VAL A 344 -19.99 19.46 -31.58
C VAL A 344 -21.21 18.65 -32.02
N ALA A 345 -21.76 17.82 -31.14
CA ALA A 345 -22.94 17.01 -31.45
C ALA A 345 -24.16 17.89 -31.78
N GLY A 346 -24.39 18.96 -31.01
CA GLY A 346 -25.44 19.95 -31.27
C GLY A 346 -25.24 20.69 -32.60
N GLY A 347 -24.01 21.08 -32.92
CA GLY A 347 -23.67 21.70 -34.20
C GLY A 347 -23.93 20.79 -35.39
N LEU A 348 -23.52 19.51 -35.31
CA LEU A 348 -23.80 18.51 -36.34
C LEU A 348 -25.31 18.27 -36.53
N LEU A 349 -26.06 18.23 -35.43
CA LEU A 349 -27.52 18.10 -35.47
C LEU A 349 -28.18 19.28 -36.19
N LEU A 350 -27.73 20.52 -35.92
CA LEU A 350 -28.22 21.72 -36.62
C LEU A 350 -27.92 21.68 -38.12
N VAL A 351 -26.72 21.26 -38.51
CA VAL A 351 -26.35 21.09 -39.93
C VAL A 351 -27.24 20.05 -40.61
N LEU A 352 -27.50 18.92 -39.94
CA LEU A 352 -28.40 17.88 -40.44
C LEU A 352 -29.83 18.40 -40.64
N LEU A 353 -30.38 19.09 -39.64
CA LEU A 353 -31.71 19.70 -39.71
C LEU A 353 -31.81 20.72 -40.85
N PHE A 354 -30.77 21.53 -41.03
CA PHE A 354 -30.70 22.51 -42.11
C PHE A 354 -30.61 21.84 -43.49
N ALA A 355 -29.83 20.76 -43.62
CA ALA A 355 -29.77 19.97 -44.85
C ALA A 355 -31.12 19.33 -45.20
N ILE A 356 -31.83 18.78 -44.21
CA ILE A 356 -33.20 18.26 -44.38
C ILE A 356 -34.16 19.37 -44.83
N PHE A 357 -34.07 20.55 -44.21
CA PHE A 357 -34.87 21.71 -44.59
C PHE A 357 -34.63 22.13 -46.03
N ILE A 358 -33.36 22.30 -46.45
CA ILE A 358 -32.98 22.62 -47.84
C ILE A 358 -33.52 21.54 -48.80
N PHE A 359 -33.34 20.27 -48.46
CA PHE A 359 -33.79 19.16 -49.30
C PHE A 359 -35.31 19.16 -49.49
N ASN A 360 -36.07 19.40 -48.41
CA ASN A 360 -37.53 19.52 -48.47
C ASN A 360 -37.94 20.73 -49.32
N ARG A 361 -37.27 21.87 -49.15
CA ARG A 361 -37.54 23.07 -49.94
C ARG A 361 -37.24 22.86 -51.43
N PHE A 362 -36.15 22.17 -51.74
CA PHE A 362 -35.79 21.81 -53.10
C PHE A 362 -36.85 20.90 -53.73
N ARG A 363 -37.30 19.84 -53.03
CA ARG A 363 -38.39 18.96 -53.51
C ARG A 363 -39.68 19.72 -53.75
N LEU A 364 -40.06 20.63 -52.87
CA LEU A 364 -41.26 21.45 -53.04
C LEU A 364 -41.16 22.33 -54.29
N THR A 365 -40.01 22.99 -54.47
CA THR A 365 -39.74 23.85 -55.62
C THR A 365 -39.78 23.07 -56.94
N GLN A 366 -39.25 21.84 -56.97
CA GLN A 366 -39.34 20.95 -58.13
C GLN A 366 -40.79 20.54 -58.45
N LYS A 367 -41.61 20.24 -57.44
CA LYS A 367 -43.04 19.96 -57.63
C LYS A 367 -43.78 21.17 -58.20
N GLN A 368 -43.54 22.37 -57.65
CA GLN A 368 -44.13 23.61 -58.17
C GLN A 368 -43.72 23.86 -59.61
N LYS A 369 -42.44 23.64 -59.96
CA LYS A 369 -41.95 23.78 -61.32
C LYS A 369 -42.66 22.84 -62.30
N ARG A 370 -42.86 21.57 -61.93
CA ARG A 370 -43.63 20.62 -62.76
C ARG A 370 -45.08 21.07 -62.99
N ILE A 371 -45.77 21.51 -61.94
CA ILE A 371 -47.15 22.00 -62.05
C ILE A 371 -47.22 23.21 -63.00
N ILE A 372 -46.25 24.13 -62.91
CA ILE A 372 -46.16 25.29 -63.80
C ILE A 372 -45.89 24.85 -65.25
N GLU A 373 -45.01 23.89 -65.48
CA GLU A 373 -44.74 23.34 -66.82
C GLU A 373 -46.00 22.67 -67.42
N GLU A 374 -46.74 21.90 -66.63
CA GLU A 374 -48.02 21.30 -67.05
C GLU A 374 -49.07 22.36 -67.37
N GLN A 375 -49.25 23.37 -66.50
CA GLN A 375 -50.17 24.48 -66.75
C GLN A 375 -49.78 25.27 -68.01
N LYS A 376 -48.49 25.52 -68.21
CA LYS A 376 -47.99 26.21 -69.40
C LYS A 376 -48.30 25.42 -70.67
N ALA A 377 -48.14 24.10 -70.66
CA ALA A 377 -48.50 23.24 -71.79
C ALA A 377 -50.01 23.29 -72.10
N ILE A 378 -50.87 23.29 -71.07
CA ILE A 378 -52.32 23.44 -71.24
C ILE A 378 -52.66 24.80 -71.87
N VAL A 379 -52.04 25.88 -71.39
CA VAL A 379 -52.26 27.24 -71.93
C VAL A 379 -51.79 27.34 -73.38
N GLU A 380 -50.64 26.77 -73.73
CA GLU A 380 -50.15 26.71 -75.12
C GLU A 380 -51.10 25.93 -76.03
N ALA A 381 -51.64 24.79 -75.56
CA ALA A 381 -52.64 24.02 -76.31
C ALA A 381 -53.95 24.80 -76.51
N GLN A 382 -54.45 25.47 -75.46
CA GLN A 382 -55.63 26.34 -75.57
C GLN A 382 -55.40 27.50 -76.53
N LYS A 383 -54.21 28.11 -76.50
CA LYS A 383 -53.86 29.19 -77.42
C LYS A 383 -53.87 28.70 -78.88
N GLY A 384 -53.33 27.52 -79.15
CA GLY A 384 -53.38 26.90 -80.49
C GLY A 384 -54.82 26.67 -80.97
N LEU A 385 -55.70 26.17 -80.10
CA LEU A 385 -57.14 26.00 -80.40
C LEU A 385 -57.86 27.32 -80.69
N VAL A 386 -57.53 28.39 -79.97
CA VAL A 386 -58.09 29.72 -80.23
C VAL A 386 -57.61 30.27 -81.57
N GLU A 387 -56.33 30.12 -81.89
CA GLU A 387 -55.76 30.52 -83.19
C GLU A 387 -56.42 29.76 -84.35
N GLU A 388 -56.66 28.45 -84.18
CA GLU A 388 -57.36 27.61 -85.17
C GLU A 388 -58.81 28.07 -85.37
N LYS A 389 -59.57 28.27 -84.30
CA LYS A 389 -60.93 28.83 -84.39
C LYS A 389 -60.96 30.21 -85.02
N GLN A 390 -60.00 31.06 -84.70
CA GLN A 390 -59.91 32.40 -85.29
C GLN A 390 -59.67 32.31 -86.80
N LYS A 391 -58.87 31.34 -87.26
CA LYS A 391 -58.66 31.03 -88.68
C LYS A 391 -59.94 30.53 -89.35
N GLU A 392 -60.66 29.59 -88.75
CA GLU A 392 -61.96 29.10 -89.27
C GLU A 392 -62.99 30.22 -89.38
N ILE A 393 -63.09 31.10 -88.39
CA ILE A 393 -63.98 32.27 -88.43
C ILE A 393 -63.59 33.20 -89.59
N LEU A 394 -62.30 33.46 -89.78
CA LEU A 394 -61.78 34.26 -90.88
C LEU A 394 -62.13 33.65 -92.25
N ASP A 395 -61.95 32.33 -92.39
CA ASP A 395 -62.30 31.59 -93.59
C ASP A 395 -63.81 31.63 -93.86
N SER A 396 -64.63 31.51 -92.80
CA SER A 396 -66.09 31.62 -92.87
C SER A 396 -66.55 33.04 -93.25
N ILE A 397 -65.91 34.08 -92.71
CA ILE A 397 -66.13 35.48 -93.11
C ILE A 397 -65.77 35.68 -94.58
N GLN A 398 -64.63 35.16 -95.04
CA GLN A 398 -64.24 35.23 -96.46
C GLN A 398 -65.24 34.50 -97.36
N TYR A 399 -65.73 33.33 -96.93
CA TYR A 399 -66.74 32.57 -97.64
C TYR A 399 -68.07 33.31 -97.73
N ALA A 400 -68.56 33.88 -96.63
CA ALA A 400 -69.77 34.71 -96.61
C ALA A 400 -69.62 35.94 -97.51
N LYS A 401 -68.44 36.58 -97.52
CA LYS A 401 -68.13 37.70 -98.40
C LYS A 401 -68.15 37.30 -99.89
N ARG A 402 -67.68 36.09 -100.23
CA ARG A 402 -67.79 35.51 -101.57
C ARG A 402 -69.26 35.30 -101.98
N ILE A 403 -70.08 34.73 -101.09
CA ILE A 403 -71.52 34.57 -101.33
C ILE A 403 -72.19 35.91 -101.55
N GLN A 404 -71.91 36.89 -100.70
CA GLN A 404 -72.46 38.24 -100.81
C GLN A 404 -72.10 38.89 -102.15
N GLN A 405 -70.83 38.76 -102.60
CA GLN A 405 -70.40 39.23 -103.92
C GLN A 405 -71.07 38.49 -105.08
N SER A 406 -71.43 37.21 -104.90
CA SER A 406 -72.11 36.41 -105.94
C SER A 406 -73.62 36.64 -106.04
N LEU A 407 -74.25 37.13 -104.97
CA LEU A 407 -75.68 37.46 -104.92
C LEU A 407 -75.97 38.93 -105.25
N MET A 408 -74.97 39.80 -105.20
CA MET A 408 -75.11 41.19 -105.64
C MET A 408 -75.08 41.25 -107.18
N PRO A 409 -76.04 41.94 -107.83
CA PRO A 409 -75.97 42.18 -109.26
C PRO A 409 -74.67 42.94 -109.57
N THR A 410 -73.96 42.50 -110.62
CA THR A 410 -72.72 43.16 -111.05
C THR A 410 -72.93 44.66 -111.22
N GLU A 411 -71.93 45.47 -110.87
CA GLU A 411 -71.97 46.94 -111.02
C GLU A 411 -72.44 47.35 -112.44
N LYS A 412 -72.07 46.54 -113.44
CA LYS A 412 -72.49 46.62 -114.84
C LYS A 412 -73.99 46.40 -115.08
N TYR A 413 -74.65 45.53 -114.31
CA TYR A 413 -76.10 45.31 -114.33
C TYR A 413 -76.87 46.44 -113.61
N ILE A 414 -76.35 46.92 -112.48
CA ILE A 414 -76.91 48.07 -111.75
C ILE A 414 -76.85 49.33 -112.64
N HIS A 415 -75.72 49.59 -113.31
CA HIS A 415 -75.59 50.71 -114.24
C HIS A 415 -76.50 50.61 -115.48
N ARG A 416 -76.65 49.42 -116.08
CA ARG A 416 -77.57 49.21 -117.22
C ARG A 416 -79.04 49.45 -116.86
N THR A 417 -79.44 49.09 -115.65
CA THR A 417 -80.83 49.22 -115.18
C THR A 417 -81.13 50.67 -114.78
N LEU A 418 -80.18 51.35 -114.14
CA LEU A 418 -80.30 52.78 -113.80
C LEU A 418 -80.24 53.70 -115.03
N GLN A 419 -79.55 53.33 -116.12
CA GLN A 419 -79.60 54.08 -117.39
C GLN A 419 -80.95 53.91 -118.11
N LYS A 420 -81.58 52.72 -118.08
CA LYS A 420 -82.90 52.49 -118.69
C LYS A 420 -84.07 53.22 -118.02
N PHE A 421 -83.88 53.76 -116.82
CA PHE A 421 -84.87 54.62 -116.14
C PHE A 421 -84.58 56.13 -116.31
N ARG A 422 -83.48 56.52 -116.97
CA ARG A 422 -83.05 57.94 -117.10
C ARG A 422 -83.13 58.53 -118.51
N SER A 423 -83.56 57.79 -119.52
CA SER A 423 -83.77 58.29 -120.90
C SER A 423 -84.82 57.39 -121.58
N ARG A 424 -85.80 57.86 -122.36
CA ARG A 424 -85.66 58.53 -123.67
C ARG A 424 -84.59 57.91 -124.58
#